data_AF-A0AAW7LID6-F1
#
_entry.id   AF-A0AAW7LID6-F1
#
_cell.length_a   1.000
_cell.length_b   1.000
_cell.length_c   1.000
_cell.angle_alpha   90.00
_cell.angle_beta   90.00
_cell.angle_gamma   90.00
#
_symmetry.space_group_name_H-M   'P 1'
#
loop_
_entity.id
_entity.type
_entity.pdbx_description
1 polymer ?
#
loop_
_entity_poly.entity_id
_entity_poly.type
_entity_poly.pdbx_seq_one_letter_code
_entity_poly.pdbx_strand_id
1 'polypeptide(L)'
;MRLSRKGWNNVIIFSMLIMIFFLNGLHKKIGSDETQAQLQPLLPVQSFVLTLEFSDQKIERIGTSWRTTALIKEVPLSWQGSEQQLSELVYLWQNTALMTTATPDALDINKPLSAATFELAGEPLPWVYLLYKANGEYYLLEKTSQRLMLLDLSIAKQLFPSFTFS
;
A
#
# COMPACT_ATOMS: atom_id res chain seq x y z
N MET A 1 15.34 40.11 33.23
CA MET A 1 14.35 39.32 33.98
C MET A 1 14.85 37.88 34.07
N ARG A 2 15.29 37.41 35.24
CA ARG A 2 15.74 36.01 35.41
C ARG A 2 14.50 35.16 35.70
N LEU A 3 14.13 34.29 34.76
CA LEU A 3 13.10 33.27 34.99
C LEU A 3 13.48 32.43 36.21
N SER A 4 12.56 32.25 37.16
CA SER A 4 12.80 31.39 38.33
C SER A 4 13.01 29.95 37.86
N ARG A 5 13.70 29.12 38.67
CA ARG A 5 13.94 27.69 38.36
C ARG A 5 12.67 26.94 37.95
N LYS A 6 11.51 27.35 38.48
CA LYS A 6 10.20 26.77 38.16
C LYS A 6 9.69 27.14 36.76
N GLY A 7 9.99 28.36 36.29
CA GLY A 7 9.64 28.81 34.94
C GLY A 7 10.49 28.15 33.85
N TRP A 8 11.78 27.90 34.13
CA TRP A 8 12.67 27.21 33.20
C TRP A 8 12.26 25.76 32.92
N ASN A 9 11.83 25.02 33.93
CA ASN A 9 11.38 23.64 33.74
C ASN A 9 10.16 23.56 32.82
N ASN A 10 9.20 24.48 32.98
CA ASN A 10 8.03 24.53 32.10
C ASN A 10 8.42 24.88 30.66
N VAL A 11 9.39 25.79 30.45
CA VAL A 11 9.88 26.15 29.11
C VAL A 11 10.58 24.97 28.43
N ILE A 12 11.37 24.18 29.17
CA ILE A 12 12.03 22.99 28.62
C ILE A 12 10.99 21.93 28.25
N ILE A 13 10.01 21.68 29.13
CA ILE A 13 8.93 20.72 28.87
C ILE A 13 8.10 21.15 27.65
N PHE A 14 7.70 22.41 27.56
CA PHE A 14 6.95 22.92 26.40
C PHE A 14 7.76 22.84 25.11
N SER A 15 9.06 23.16 25.16
CA SER A 15 9.95 23.04 24.00
C SER A 15 10.12 21.59 23.54
N MET A 16 10.26 20.64 24.46
CA MET A 16 10.37 19.22 24.13
C MET A 16 9.08 18.67 23.52
N LEU A 17 7.91 19.05 24.04
CA LEU A 17 6.62 18.65 23.48
C LEU A 17 6.40 19.20 22.07
N ILE A 18 6.74 20.48 21.84
CA ILE A 18 6.69 21.09 20.51
C ILE A 18 7.66 20.39 19.56
N MET A 19 8.88 20.08 20.00
CA MET A 19 9.87 19.35 19.19
C MET A 19 9.38 17.94 18.81
N ILE A 20 8.83 17.18 19.76
CA ILE A 20 8.25 15.85 19.48
C ILE A 20 7.07 15.96 18.52
N PHE A 21 6.22 16.97 18.67
CA PHE A 21 5.12 17.24 17.76
C PHE A 21 5.60 17.62 16.35
N PHE A 22 6.67 18.41 16.22
CA PHE A 22 7.24 18.72 14.91
C PHE A 22 7.89 17.49 14.27
N LEU A 23 8.67 16.70 15.02
CA LEU A 23 9.31 15.49 14.49
C LEU A 23 8.29 14.43 14.05
N ASN A 24 7.24 14.19 14.84
CA ASN A 24 6.19 13.24 14.48
C ASN A 24 5.13 13.82 13.53
N GLY A 25 4.86 15.12 13.60
CA GLY A 25 3.81 15.80 12.83
C GLY A 25 4.25 16.21 11.42
N LEU A 26 5.51 16.59 11.22
CA LEU A 26 6.05 16.91 9.89
C LEU A 26 6.18 15.66 9.01
N HIS A 27 6.45 14.49 9.60
CA HIS A 27 6.58 13.24 8.84
C HIS A 27 5.28 12.79 8.17
N LYS A 28 4.13 13.33 8.58
CA LYS A 28 2.81 12.86 8.11
C LYS A 28 2.21 13.70 6.97
N LYS A 29 2.86 14.80 6.54
CA LYS A 29 2.27 15.74 5.56
C LYS A 29 3.19 16.27 4.45
N ILE A 30 4.45 15.82 4.34
CA ILE A 30 5.37 16.25 3.27
C ILE A 30 5.29 15.29 2.08
N GLY A 31 4.09 15.07 1.53
CA GLY A 31 3.92 14.12 0.43
C GLY A 31 2.55 14.04 -0.22
N SER A 32 1.72 15.08 -0.11
CA SER A 32 0.44 15.13 -0.82
C SER A 32 0.24 16.53 -1.37
N ASP A 33 0.96 16.84 -2.45
CA ASP A 33 0.44 17.81 -3.43
C ASP A 33 -0.77 17.15 -4.09
N GLU A 34 -1.92 17.34 -3.43
CA GLU A 34 -3.21 17.04 -4.02
C GLU A 34 -3.33 17.88 -5.30
N THR A 35 -3.75 17.26 -6.40
CA THR A 35 -4.15 17.87 -7.70
C THR A 35 -3.19 17.78 -8.89
N GLN A 36 -2.01 17.15 -8.81
CA GLN A 36 -1.24 16.83 -10.03
C GLN A 36 -1.05 15.33 -10.20
N ALA A 37 -1.31 14.84 -11.43
CA ALA A 37 -1.06 13.46 -11.81
C ALA A 37 0.45 13.20 -11.70
N GLN A 38 0.85 12.59 -10.59
CA GLN A 38 2.24 12.27 -10.28
C GLN A 38 2.43 10.77 -10.41
N LEU A 39 3.56 10.39 -11.01
CA LEU A 39 3.99 9.00 -11.03
C LEU A 39 4.46 8.64 -9.62
N GLN A 40 3.76 7.73 -8.96
CA GLN A 40 4.04 7.33 -7.58
C GLN A 40 4.24 5.82 -7.49
N PRO A 41 5.28 5.35 -6.76
CA PRO A 41 5.49 3.93 -6.56
C PRO A 41 4.31 3.34 -5.77
N LEU A 42 3.95 2.09 -6.06
CA LEU A 42 2.93 1.38 -5.30
C LEU A 42 3.40 1.23 -3.86
N LEU A 43 4.43 0.42 -3.64
CA LEU A 43 5.01 0.21 -2.31
C LEU A 43 6.06 1.28 -1.99
N PRO A 44 6.35 1.53 -0.69
CA PRO A 44 7.47 2.37 -0.29
C PRO A 44 8.77 1.92 -0.95
N VAL A 45 9.58 2.88 -1.39
CA VAL A 45 10.89 2.62 -1.98
C VAL A 45 11.75 1.87 -0.95
N GLN A 46 12.44 0.82 -1.38
CA GLN A 46 13.25 -0.05 -0.52
C GLN A 46 12.45 -0.81 0.57
N SER A 47 11.13 -0.96 0.40
CA SER A 47 10.33 -1.83 1.27
C SER A 47 10.74 -3.29 1.15
N PHE A 48 10.71 -4.02 2.27
CA PHE A 48 10.94 -5.46 2.29
C PHE A 48 9.62 -6.19 2.53
N VAL A 49 9.07 -6.80 1.47
CA VAL A 49 7.81 -7.55 1.54
C VAL A 49 8.02 -8.88 2.28
N LEU A 50 7.22 -9.11 3.32
CA LEU A 50 7.15 -10.37 4.05
C LEU A 50 6.03 -11.25 3.51
N THR A 51 4.87 -10.64 3.27
CA THR A 51 3.69 -11.35 2.78
C THR A 51 2.90 -10.50 1.78
N LEU A 52 2.25 -11.19 0.85
CA LEU A 52 1.26 -10.66 -0.08
C LEU A 52 0.04 -11.57 -0.01
N GLU A 53 -1.10 -11.02 0.36
CA GLU A 53 -2.34 -11.75 0.54
C GLU A 53 -3.41 -11.29 -0.47
N PHE A 54 -4.04 -12.25 -1.13
CA PHE A 54 -5.25 -12.09 -1.92
C PHE A 54 -6.42 -12.78 -1.18
N SER A 55 -7.63 -12.76 -1.75
CA SER A 55 -8.83 -13.29 -1.10
C SER A 55 -8.77 -14.79 -0.73
N ASP A 56 -8.07 -15.60 -1.52
CA ASP A 56 -8.05 -17.06 -1.41
C ASP A 56 -6.67 -17.61 -1.01
N GLN A 57 -5.63 -16.78 -1.03
CA GLN A 57 -4.26 -17.22 -0.87
C GLN A 57 -3.34 -16.18 -0.25
N LYS A 58 -2.33 -16.68 0.43
CA LYS A 58 -1.23 -15.91 1.01
C LYS A 58 0.09 -16.37 0.38
N ILE A 59 0.82 -15.41 -0.15
CA ILE A 59 2.18 -15.57 -0.65
C ILE A 59 3.11 -15.07 0.46
N GLU A 60 3.99 -15.93 0.94
CA GLU A 60 4.88 -15.63 2.08
C GLU A 60 6.33 -15.96 1.75
N ARG A 61 7.24 -15.12 2.24
CA ARG A 61 8.67 -15.31 2.08
C ARG A 61 9.21 -16.34 3.07
N ILE A 62 10.05 -17.26 2.59
CA ILE A 62 10.75 -18.26 3.40
C ILE A 62 12.22 -18.25 3.04
N GLY A 63 13.03 -17.63 3.89
CA GLY A 63 14.43 -17.35 3.56
C GLY A 63 14.50 -16.46 2.32
N THR A 64 14.98 -17.02 1.20
CA THR A 64 15.10 -16.32 -0.08
C THR A 64 14.02 -16.68 -1.09
N SER A 65 13.17 -17.67 -0.81
CA SER A 65 12.12 -18.14 -1.71
C SER A 65 10.75 -17.63 -1.30
N TRP A 66 9.77 -17.83 -2.20
CA TRP A 66 8.36 -17.53 -1.96
C TRP A 66 7.54 -18.80 -2.07
N ARG A 67 6.56 -18.96 -1.17
CA ARG A 67 5.55 -20.01 -1.27
C ARG A 67 4.15 -19.43 -1.23
N THR A 68 3.20 -20.19 -1.76
CA THR A 68 1.78 -19.90 -1.66
C THR A 68 1.13 -20.85 -0.66
N THR A 69 0.25 -20.31 0.18
CA THR A 69 -0.57 -21.04 1.15
C THR A 69 -2.03 -20.66 0.94
N ALA A 70 -2.92 -21.64 0.80
CA ALA A 70 -4.36 -21.40 0.69
C ALA A 70 -4.93 -20.87 2.01
N LEU A 71 -5.75 -19.83 1.94
CA LEU A 71 -6.43 -19.26 3.11
C LEU A 71 -7.73 -20.00 3.43
N ILE A 72 -8.39 -20.55 2.41
CA ILE A 72 -9.63 -21.30 2.54
C ILE A 72 -9.34 -22.77 2.29
N LYS A 73 -9.62 -23.63 3.28
CA LYS A 73 -9.44 -25.07 3.14
C LYS A 73 -10.39 -25.61 2.07
N GLU A 74 -9.91 -26.56 1.28
CA GLU A 74 -10.69 -27.30 0.28
C GLU A 74 -11.24 -26.47 -0.89
N VAL A 75 -10.88 -25.18 -0.97
CA VAL A 75 -11.15 -24.35 -2.15
C VAL A 75 -9.87 -24.32 -3.00
N PRO A 76 -9.95 -24.69 -4.30
CA PRO A 76 -8.80 -24.61 -5.17
C PRO A 76 -8.35 -23.16 -5.34
N LEU A 77 -7.04 -22.96 -5.41
CA LEU A 77 -6.44 -21.65 -5.65
C LEU A 77 -6.85 -21.14 -7.04
N SER A 78 -7.29 -19.89 -7.11
CA SER A 78 -7.58 -19.20 -8.37
C SER A 78 -6.35 -19.04 -9.26
N TRP A 79 -5.16 -18.95 -8.63
CA TRP A 79 -3.88 -18.87 -9.31
C TRP A 79 -2.80 -19.57 -8.49
N GLN A 80 -1.95 -20.37 -9.15
CA GLN A 80 -0.83 -21.04 -8.50
C GLN A 80 0.45 -20.83 -9.31
N GLY A 81 1.21 -19.81 -8.94
CA GLY A 81 2.49 -19.50 -9.57
C GLY A 81 3.62 -20.43 -9.12
N SER A 82 4.60 -20.66 -10.00
CA SER A 82 5.90 -21.22 -9.61
C SER A 82 6.66 -20.25 -8.70
N GLU A 83 7.69 -20.72 -7.98
CA GLU A 83 8.53 -19.86 -7.13
C GLU A 83 9.09 -18.64 -7.88
N GLN A 84 9.47 -18.82 -9.15
CA GLN A 84 9.92 -17.74 -10.01
C GLN A 84 8.81 -16.73 -10.27
N GLN A 85 7.61 -17.18 -10.64
CA GLN A 85 6.46 -16.31 -10.91
C GLN A 85 6.01 -15.55 -9.65
N LEU A 86 6.09 -16.18 -8.47
CA LEU A 86 5.82 -15.52 -7.19
C LEU A 86 6.84 -14.41 -6.91
N SER A 87 8.12 -14.69 -7.16
CA SER A 87 9.20 -13.69 -7.03
C SER A 87 9.01 -12.52 -7.99
N GLU A 88 8.67 -12.81 -9.25
CA GLU A 88 8.38 -11.81 -10.28
C GLU A 88 7.17 -10.95 -9.91
N LEU A 89 6.09 -11.55 -9.39
CA LEU A 89 4.90 -10.82 -8.94
C LEU A 89 5.26 -9.81 -7.84
N VAL A 90 5.97 -10.24 -6.81
CA VAL A 90 6.38 -9.33 -5.73
C VAL A 90 7.33 -8.24 -6.24
N TYR A 91 8.27 -8.61 -7.12
CA TYR A 91 9.14 -7.64 -7.78
C TYR A 91 8.34 -6.59 -8.57
N LEU A 92 7.31 -7.02 -9.31
CA LEU A 92 6.44 -6.13 -10.07
C LEU A 92 5.76 -5.11 -9.15
N TRP A 93 5.18 -5.56 -8.04
CA TRP A 93 4.56 -4.69 -7.04
C TRP A 93 5.56 -3.68 -6.43
N GLN A 94 6.80 -4.09 -6.16
CA GLN A 94 7.82 -3.20 -5.59
C GLN A 94 8.37 -2.17 -6.58
N ASN A 95 8.34 -2.46 -7.89
CA ASN A 95 8.96 -1.62 -8.92
C ASN A 95 7.96 -0.93 -9.85
N THR A 96 6.66 -1.17 -9.67
CA THR A 96 5.61 -0.48 -10.42
C THR A 96 5.34 0.88 -9.79
N ALA A 97 5.26 1.90 -10.65
CA ALA A 97 4.77 3.21 -10.31
C ALA A 97 3.61 3.57 -11.24
N LEU A 98 2.55 4.17 -10.70
CA LEU A 98 1.35 4.53 -11.43
C LEU A 98 1.05 6.01 -11.29
N MET A 99 0.31 6.53 -12.26
CA MET A 99 -0.17 7.91 -12.19
C MET A 99 -1.37 8.00 -11.25
N THR A 100 -1.31 8.93 -10.31
CA THR A 100 -2.48 9.30 -9.51
C THR A 100 -3.54 9.96 -10.38
N THR A 101 -4.80 9.71 -10.06
CA THR A 101 -5.94 10.28 -10.78
C THR A 101 -7.05 10.70 -9.81
N ALA A 102 -7.90 11.61 -10.26
CA ALA A 102 -9.12 11.95 -9.53
C ALA A 102 -10.10 10.77 -9.55
N THR A 103 -10.95 10.70 -8.53
CA THR A 103 -12.01 9.69 -8.46
C THR A 103 -13.06 9.96 -9.55
N PRO A 104 -13.34 9.00 -10.46
CA PRO A 104 -14.39 9.18 -11.44
C PRO A 104 -15.77 9.02 -10.79
N ASP A 105 -16.76 9.79 -11.24
CA ASP A 105 -18.11 9.81 -10.66
C ASP A 105 -18.81 8.44 -10.66
N ALA A 106 -18.47 7.59 -11.63
CA ALA A 106 -19.04 6.25 -11.78
C ALA A 106 -18.40 5.19 -10.85
N LEU A 107 -17.37 5.54 -10.06
CA LEU A 107 -16.68 4.60 -9.18
C LEU A 107 -17.50 4.34 -7.91
N ASP A 108 -18.05 3.14 -7.79
CA ASP A 108 -18.67 2.69 -6.54
C ASP A 108 -17.60 2.19 -5.55
N ILE A 109 -17.16 3.07 -4.65
CA ILE A 109 -16.12 2.80 -3.64
C ILE A 109 -16.48 1.65 -2.68
N ASN A 110 -17.75 1.24 -2.61
CA ASN A 110 -18.19 0.16 -1.73
C ASN A 110 -18.12 -1.22 -2.38
N LYS A 111 -17.75 -1.30 -3.67
CA LYS A 111 -17.70 -2.55 -4.44
C LYS A 111 -16.32 -2.78 -5.08
N PRO A 112 -15.28 -3.05 -4.28
CA PRO A 112 -14.00 -3.48 -4.83
C PRO A 112 -14.16 -4.85 -5.53
N LEU A 113 -13.43 -5.01 -6.63
CA LEU A 113 -13.36 -6.26 -7.39
C LEU A 113 -12.44 -7.28 -6.74
N SER A 114 -11.32 -6.83 -6.16
CA SER A 114 -10.33 -7.66 -5.47
C SER A 114 -9.49 -6.80 -4.52
N ALA A 115 -8.74 -7.46 -3.65
CA ALA A 115 -7.84 -6.82 -2.70
C ALA A 115 -6.46 -7.51 -2.71
N ALA A 116 -5.42 -6.71 -2.55
CA ALA A 116 -4.05 -7.16 -2.30
C ALA A 116 -3.56 -6.52 -1.00
N THR A 117 -3.15 -7.34 -0.04
CA THR A 117 -2.70 -6.89 1.28
C THR A 117 -1.25 -7.28 1.51
N PHE A 118 -0.40 -6.31 1.86
CA PHE A 118 1.02 -6.52 2.09
C PHE A 118 1.38 -6.31 3.55
N GLU A 119 2.16 -7.23 4.11
CA GLU A 119 2.91 -7.01 5.34
C GLU A 119 4.36 -6.69 4.96
N LEU A 120 4.84 -5.52 5.38
CA LEU A 120 6.19 -5.04 5.10
C LEU A 120 7.02 -5.10 6.39
N ALA A 121 8.30 -5.44 6.29
CA ALA A 121 9.18 -5.44 7.45
C ALA A 121 9.36 -4.01 7.98
N GLY A 122 9.22 -3.84 9.30
CA GLY A 122 9.33 -2.54 9.97
C GLY A 122 8.06 -1.71 9.95
N GLU A 123 7.02 -2.11 9.20
CA GLU A 123 5.74 -1.41 9.16
C GLU A 123 4.74 -2.06 10.15
N PRO A 124 4.09 -1.27 11.02
CA PRO A 124 3.17 -1.81 12.03
C PRO A 124 1.78 -2.13 11.46
N LEU A 125 1.42 -1.56 10.31
CA LEU A 125 0.12 -1.71 9.68
C LEU A 125 0.29 -2.30 8.26
N PRO A 126 -0.65 -3.13 7.82
CA PRO A 126 -0.60 -3.69 6.47
C PRO A 126 -0.92 -2.61 5.42
N TRP A 127 -0.30 -2.74 4.26
CA TRP A 127 -0.59 -1.94 3.08
C TRP A 127 -1.68 -2.63 2.25
N VAL A 128 -2.82 -1.97 2.08
CA VAL A 128 -3.99 -2.56 1.41
C VAL A 128 -4.28 -1.82 0.12
N TYR A 129 -4.34 -2.56 -0.98
CA TYR A 129 -4.77 -2.09 -2.28
C TYR A 129 -6.11 -2.73 -2.67
N LEU A 130 -7.02 -1.93 -3.18
CA LEU A 130 -8.32 -2.36 -3.67
C LEU A 130 -8.42 -2.10 -5.17
N LEU A 131 -8.75 -3.14 -5.93
CA LEU A 131 -8.97 -3.07 -7.37
C LEU A 131 -10.43 -2.68 -7.63
N TYR A 132 -10.64 -1.71 -8.51
CA TYR A 132 -11.96 -1.30 -8.98
C TYR A 132 -12.02 -1.25 -10.50
N LYS A 133 -13.24 -1.17 -11.03
CA LYS A 133 -13.53 -0.89 -12.44
C LYS A 133 -14.61 0.18 -12.54
N ALA A 134 -14.40 1.18 -13.37
CA ALA A 134 -15.39 2.19 -13.72
C ALA A 134 -15.19 2.61 -15.18
N ASN A 135 -16.28 2.83 -15.93
CA ASN A 135 -16.22 3.25 -17.33
C ASN A 135 -15.35 2.38 -18.25
N GLY A 136 -15.15 1.10 -17.91
CA GLY A 136 -14.29 0.17 -18.66
C GLY A 136 -12.80 0.22 -18.29
N GLU A 137 -12.38 1.17 -17.47
CA GLU A 137 -11.01 1.29 -16.96
C GLU A 137 -10.86 0.66 -15.57
N TYR A 138 -9.63 0.28 -15.22
CA TYR A 138 -9.30 -0.26 -13.91
C TYR A 138 -8.61 0.78 -13.06
N TYR A 139 -8.91 0.76 -11.77
CA TYR A 139 -8.35 1.69 -10.80
C TYR A 139 -7.84 0.94 -9.59
N LEU A 140 -6.74 1.43 -9.03
CA LEU A 140 -6.14 0.89 -7.82
C LEU A 140 -6.23 1.94 -6.72
N LEU A 141 -6.96 1.63 -5.65
CA LEU A 141 -7.03 2.46 -4.45
C LEU A 141 -6.08 1.92 -3.41
N GLU A 142 -5.15 2.75 -2.94
CA GLU A 142 -4.37 2.46 -1.74
C GLU A 142 -5.11 3.00 -0.50
N LYS A 143 -5.43 2.11 0.44
CA LYS A 143 -6.25 2.50 1.61
C LYS A 143 -5.52 3.42 2.60
N THR A 144 -4.20 3.32 2.73
CA THR A 144 -3.46 4.06 3.74
C THR A 144 -3.43 5.56 3.44
N SER A 145 -3.09 5.91 2.20
CA SER A 145 -3.00 7.29 1.71
C SER A 145 -4.26 7.77 0.99
N GLN A 146 -5.26 6.89 0.76
CA GLN A 146 -6.47 7.19 -0.02
C GLN A 146 -6.17 7.67 -1.46
N ARG A 147 -5.05 7.21 -2.01
CA ARG A 147 -4.64 7.53 -3.39
C ARG A 147 -5.31 6.60 -4.37
N LEU A 148 -5.96 7.17 -5.39
CA LEU A 148 -6.49 6.43 -6.52
C LEU A 148 -5.52 6.54 -7.70
N MET A 149 -5.21 5.42 -8.33
CA MET A 149 -4.29 5.33 -9.46
C MET A 149 -5.00 4.68 -10.65
N LEU A 150 -4.75 5.19 -11.84
CA LEU A 150 -5.23 4.57 -13.07
C LEU A 150 -4.38 3.34 -13.40
N LEU A 151 -5.02 2.24 -13.74
CA LEU A 151 -4.38 0.95 -13.96
C LEU A 151 -4.67 0.46 -15.39
N ASP A 152 -3.62 0.34 -16.19
CA ASP A 152 -3.71 -0.33 -17.50
C ASP A 152 -4.11 -1.81 -17.31
N LEU A 153 -4.89 -2.35 -18.25
CA LEU A 153 -5.38 -3.72 -18.16
C LEU A 153 -4.25 -4.76 -18.12
N SER A 154 -3.16 -4.55 -18.85
CA SER A 154 -2.01 -5.45 -18.83
C SER A 154 -1.34 -5.46 -17.46
N ILE A 155 -1.14 -4.28 -16.87
CA ILE A 155 -0.57 -4.16 -15.52
C ILE A 155 -1.53 -4.75 -14.48
N ALA A 156 -2.83 -4.51 -14.61
CA ALA A 156 -3.84 -5.05 -13.72
C ALA A 156 -3.80 -6.58 -13.67
N LYS A 157 -3.73 -7.23 -14.84
CA LYS A 157 -3.60 -8.70 -14.96
C LYS A 157 -2.33 -9.24 -14.32
N GLN A 158 -1.22 -8.52 -14.41
CA GLN A 158 0.04 -8.93 -13.81
C GLN A 158 0.02 -8.77 -12.28
N LEU A 159 -0.55 -7.68 -11.76
CA LEU A 159 -0.61 -7.40 -10.33
C LEU A 159 -1.64 -8.26 -9.58
N PHE A 160 -2.75 -8.63 -10.23
CA PHE A 160 -3.84 -9.44 -9.65
C PHE A 160 -4.06 -10.73 -10.43
N PRO A 161 -3.10 -11.67 -10.42
CA PRO A 161 -3.18 -12.88 -11.23
C PRO A 161 -4.28 -13.86 -10.77
N SER A 162 -4.75 -13.73 -9.53
CA SER A 162 -5.90 -14.46 -8.96
C SER A 162 -7.26 -13.90 -9.40
N PHE A 163 -7.31 -12.70 -9.98
CA PHE A 163 -8.55 -12.06 -10.40
C PHE A 163 -8.84 -12.33 -11.88
N THR A 164 -10.10 -12.68 -12.18
CA THR A 164 -10.55 -12.88 -13.57
C THR A 164 -11.08 -11.57 -14.15
N PHE A 165 -10.34 -11.01 -15.11
CA PHE A 165 -10.70 -9.77 -15.80
C PHE A 165 -11.70 -10.02 -16.93
N SER A 166 -12.74 -9.20 -17.01
CA SER A 166 -13.72 -9.13 -18.11
C SER A 166 -13.43 -7.99 -19.07
#